data_AF-A0A849EAI2-F1
#
_entry.id   AF-A0A849EAI2-F1
#
_cell.length_a   1.000
_cell.length_b   1.000
_cell.length_c   1.000
_cell.angle_alpha   90.00
_cell.angle_beta   90.00
_cell.angle_gamma   90.00
#
_symmetry.space_group_name_H-M   'P 1'
#
loop_
_entity.id
_entity.type
_entity.pdbx_description
1 polymer ?
#
loop_
_entity_poly.entity_id
_entity_poly.type
_entity_poly.pdbx_seq_one_letter_code
_entity_poly.pdbx_strand_id
1 'polypeptide(L)'
;MSSMSIIRKFRKFRRAPFWAVASSALQAGERIANRRTSRILVRSSAVGMLTLVTGYGLLVGDHLSDPSSGTRGLPAQVSSYFGYAAEQIRITGLKRMSGATVLKAIGIKPGGSLIGFDPNNARSILLNLDWVQEASVRVVPPNRIEIEIGEREPFAVWQRGGNYYVIDREGAAIASFQAHKFPHLMLVSGEGAQESVSQLVNQLEAWPELHSRIKAAARVGKRRWSLYFAGGRQALLPEREVEKALANLADLDARFGVLASGIEQVDLRLAGSAVMVPFDGAKVDADRKVALRNR
;
A
#
# COMPACT_ATOMS: atom_id res chain seq x y z
N MET A 1 114.99 88.45 -20.81
CA MET A 1 115.32 87.36 -19.87
C MET A 1 114.04 86.55 -19.65
N SER A 2 113.91 85.42 -20.34
CA SER A 2 114.01 84.04 -19.78
C SER A 2 112.70 83.62 -19.08
N SER A 3 112.03 82.49 -19.34
CA SER A 3 112.21 81.37 -20.26
C SER A 3 110.91 80.53 -20.27
N MET A 4 110.54 80.05 -21.45
CA MET A 4 109.93 78.76 -21.81
C MET A 4 109.37 77.84 -20.69
N SER A 5 108.11 77.38 -20.84
CA SER A 5 107.78 75.94 -20.88
C SER A 5 106.30 75.66 -21.16
N ILE A 6 106.07 74.72 -22.06
CA ILE A 6 104.82 74.19 -22.60
C ILE A 6 104.51 72.87 -21.89
N ILE A 7 103.29 72.67 -21.36
CA ILE A 7 102.74 71.31 -21.12
C ILE A 7 101.24 71.30 -21.43
N ARG A 8 100.86 70.70 -22.57
CA ARG A 8 99.50 70.26 -22.90
C ARG A 8 99.22 68.92 -22.20
N LYS A 9 98.14 68.81 -21.44
CA LYS A 9 97.64 67.53 -20.89
C LYS A 9 96.23 67.24 -21.40
N PHE A 10 96.13 66.37 -22.41
CA PHE A 10 94.88 65.80 -22.91
C PHE A 10 94.28 64.87 -21.85
N ARG A 11 93.03 65.08 -21.43
CA ARG A 11 92.27 64.16 -20.57
C ARG A 11 91.10 63.57 -21.37
N LYS A 12 91.21 62.29 -21.74
CA LYS A 12 90.18 61.49 -22.41
C LYS A 12 88.89 61.48 -21.58
N PHE A 13 87.79 61.94 -22.17
CA PHE A 13 86.43 61.62 -21.71
C PHE A 13 86.13 60.15 -22.07
N ARG A 14 86.00 59.27 -21.07
CA ARG A 14 85.36 57.96 -21.23
C ARG A 14 83.84 58.16 -21.15
N ARG A 15 83.13 58.00 -22.27
CA ARG A 15 81.67 57.84 -22.29
C ARG A 15 81.33 56.42 -21.83
N ALA A 16 80.44 56.28 -20.86
CA ALA A 16 79.82 54.98 -20.53
C ALA A 16 78.83 54.58 -21.64
N PRO A 17 78.68 53.27 -21.96
CA PRO A 17 77.75 52.83 -22.99
C PRO A 17 76.29 52.96 -22.53
N PHE A 18 75.42 53.46 -23.42
CA PHE A 18 74.02 53.81 -23.16
C PHE A 18 73.08 52.60 -22.92
N TRP A 19 73.57 51.37 -23.06
CA TRP A 19 72.75 50.14 -22.97
C TRP A 19 72.53 49.62 -21.54
N ALA A 20 73.14 50.25 -20.51
CA ALA A 20 73.08 49.76 -19.13
C ALA A 20 71.83 50.18 -18.32
N VAL A 21 70.86 50.89 -18.91
CA VAL A 21 69.64 51.35 -18.22
C VAL A 21 68.36 50.62 -18.68
N ALA A 22 68.44 49.77 -19.71
CA ALA A 22 67.27 49.09 -20.26
C ALA A 22 66.92 47.73 -19.60
N SER A 23 67.77 47.16 -18.74
CA SER A 23 67.56 45.82 -18.16
C SER A 23 66.91 45.81 -16.78
N SER A 24 66.84 46.92 -16.05
CA SER A 24 66.23 46.99 -14.72
C SER A 24 64.71 47.24 -14.75
N ALA A 25 64.19 47.86 -15.81
CA ALA A 25 62.75 48.17 -15.94
C ALA A 25 61.91 46.96 -16.38
N LEU A 26 62.48 46.00 -17.12
CA LEU A 26 61.77 44.80 -17.57
C LEU A 26 61.71 43.69 -16.51
N GLN A 27 62.62 43.66 -15.53
CA GLN A 27 62.56 42.69 -14.42
C GLN A 27 61.64 43.11 -13.26
N ALA A 28 61.22 44.38 -13.21
CA ALA A 28 60.32 44.88 -12.17
C ALA A 28 58.82 44.63 -12.48
N GLY A 29 58.45 44.51 -13.76
CA GLY A 29 57.08 44.31 -14.23
C GLY A 29 56.49 42.91 -13.95
N GLU A 30 57.32 41.86 -13.98
CA GLU A 30 56.85 40.49 -13.74
C GLU A 30 56.54 40.19 -12.26
N ARG A 31 57.17 40.90 -11.33
CA ARG A 31 56.98 40.66 -9.88
C ARG A 31 55.67 41.23 -9.32
N ILE A 32 55.06 42.20 -10.02
CA ILE A 32 53.84 42.89 -9.57
C ILE A 32 52.57 42.26 -10.16
N ALA A 33 52.65 41.73 -11.40
CA ALA A 33 51.53 41.05 -12.05
C ALA A 33 51.13 39.72 -11.35
N ASN A 34 52.09 39.07 -10.68
CA ASN A 34 51.89 37.74 -10.09
C ASN A 34 51.13 37.75 -8.74
N ARG A 35 50.96 38.91 -8.08
CA ARG A 35 50.31 38.99 -6.75
C ARG A 35 48.77 39.08 -6.79
N ARG A 36 48.17 39.51 -7.89
CA ARG A 36 46.69 39.54 -8.05
C ARG A 36 46.16 38.23 -8.61
N THR A 37 46.82 37.66 -9.61
CA THR A 37 46.47 36.37 -10.22
C THR A 37 46.63 35.22 -9.23
N SER A 38 47.70 35.19 -8.43
CA SER A 38 47.88 34.21 -7.35
C SER A 38 46.78 34.28 -6.29
N ARG A 39 46.30 35.47 -5.91
CA ARG A 39 45.20 35.60 -4.94
C ARG A 39 43.87 35.08 -5.48
N ILE A 40 43.60 35.27 -6.77
CA ILE A 40 42.37 34.76 -7.40
C ILE A 40 42.45 33.24 -7.50
N LEU A 41 43.58 32.69 -7.94
CA LEU A 41 43.82 31.25 -8.02
C LEU A 41 43.72 30.56 -6.65
N VAL A 42 44.32 31.14 -5.61
CA VAL A 42 44.27 30.61 -4.23
C VAL A 42 42.85 30.70 -3.67
N ARG A 43 42.09 31.77 -3.98
CA ARG A 43 40.69 31.88 -3.56
C ARG A 43 39.80 30.87 -4.26
N SER A 44 39.96 30.67 -5.57
CA SER A 44 39.21 29.65 -6.31
C SER A 44 39.55 28.23 -5.85
N SER A 45 40.83 27.95 -5.55
CA SER A 45 41.23 26.64 -5.04
C SER A 45 40.71 26.41 -3.63
N ALA A 46 40.68 27.45 -2.78
CA ALA A 46 40.10 27.35 -1.43
C ALA A 46 38.59 27.10 -1.46
N VAL A 47 37.86 27.78 -2.36
CA VAL A 47 36.42 27.52 -2.56
C VAL A 47 36.20 26.11 -3.10
N GLY A 48 36.98 25.68 -4.09
CA GLY A 48 36.91 24.32 -4.64
C GLY A 48 37.20 23.24 -3.59
N MET A 49 38.23 23.45 -2.77
CA MET A 49 38.59 22.54 -1.68
C MET A 49 37.51 22.52 -0.59
N LEU A 50 36.93 23.67 -0.22
CA LEU A 50 35.79 23.72 0.70
C LEU A 50 34.58 22.96 0.15
N THR A 51 34.22 23.16 -1.13
CA THR A 51 33.11 22.42 -1.74
C THR A 51 33.37 20.91 -1.78
N LEU A 52 34.61 20.50 -2.05
CA LEU A 52 34.99 19.07 -2.06
C LEU A 52 35.00 18.48 -0.66
N VAL A 53 35.53 19.19 0.34
CA VAL A 53 35.58 18.71 1.73
C VAL A 53 34.19 18.67 2.35
N THR A 54 33.37 19.70 2.13
CA THR A 54 31.97 19.72 2.57
C THR A 54 31.16 18.63 1.85
N GLY A 55 31.34 18.46 0.54
CA GLY A 55 30.68 17.40 -0.22
C GLY A 55 31.10 15.99 0.24
N TYR A 56 32.39 15.77 0.47
CA TYR A 56 32.92 14.49 0.96
C TYR A 56 32.49 14.21 2.41
N GLY A 57 32.48 15.22 3.29
CA GLY A 57 32.01 15.11 4.66
C GLY A 57 30.53 14.76 4.76
N LEU A 58 29.70 15.29 3.84
CA LEU A 58 28.28 14.93 3.74
C LEU A 58 28.07 13.50 3.22
N LEU A 59 28.92 13.01 2.33
CA LEU A 59 28.85 11.64 1.79
C LEU A 59 29.32 10.58 2.81
N VAL A 60 30.36 10.86 3.59
CA VAL A 60 30.96 9.91 4.54
C VAL A 60 30.35 9.98 5.93
N GLY A 61 29.83 11.14 6.34
CA GLY A 61 29.40 11.38 7.72
C GLY A 61 28.06 10.74 8.13
N ASP A 62 27.36 10.05 7.23
CA ASP A 62 26.04 9.42 7.48
C ASP A 62 24.96 10.38 8.05
N HIS A 63 25.22 11.69 8.03
CA HIS A 63 24.32 12.74 8.52
C HIS A 63 23.06 12.94 7.66
N LEU A 64 22.96 12.22 6.54
CA LEU A 64 21.81 12.22 5.64
C LEU A 64 20.79 11.11 6.00
N SER A 65 21.19 10.13 6.82
CA SER A 65 20.35 8.98 7.20
C SER A 65 19.87 9.03 8.66
N ASP A 66 20.46 9.90 9.50
CA ASP A 66 20.09 10.06 10.91
C ASP A 66 18.70 10.71 11.10
N PRO A 67 17.69 9.97 11.61
CA PRO A 67 16.30 10.44 11.76
C PRO A 67 16.12 11.57 12.79
N SER A 68 17.10 11.79 13.67
CA SER A 68 17.05 12.75 14.78
C SER A 68 17.54 14.15 14.42
N SER A 69 18.23 14.29 13.29
CA SER A 69 18.79 15.56 12.82
C SER A 69 17.73 16.45 12.13
N GLY A 70 17.88 17.77 12.24
CA GLY A 70 16.96 18.77 11.65
C GLY A 70 16.93 18.81 10.11
N THR A 71 17.62 17.88 9.44
CA THR A 71 17.76 17.77 7.98
C THR A 71 16.78 16.78 7.35
N ARG A 72 15.77 16.32 8.11
CA ARG A 72 14.76 15.28 7.80
C ARG A 72 14.05 15.36 6.43
N GLY A 73 14.26 16.42 5.64
CA GLY A 73 13.73 16.57 4.28
C GLY A 73 14.73 17.02 3.21
N LEU A 74 16.01 17.24 3.53
CA LEU A 74 17.01 17.67 2.56
C LEU A 74 17.35 16.57 1.53
N PRO A 75 17.55 15.29 1.90
CA PRO A 75 17.81 14.23 0.93
C PRO A 75 16.68 14.07 -0.08
N ALA A 76 15.42 14.16 0.39
CA ALA A 76 14.23 14.02 -0.46
C ALA A 76 14.00 15.20 -1.41
N GLN A 77 14.44 16.41 -1.04
CA GLN A 77 14.35 17.61 -1.89
C GLN A 77 15.47 17.66 -2.93
N VAL A 78 16.66 17.16 -2.60
CA VAL A 78 17.78 17.12 -3.55
C VAL A 78 17.60 15.97 -4.55
N SER A 79 17.10 14.82 -4.11
CA SER A 79 16.89 13.64 -4.97
C SER A 79 15.85 13.83 -6.07
N SER A 80 14.79 14.61 -5.81
CA SER A 80 13.75 14.90 -6.80
C SER A 80 14.28 15.71 -7.97
N TYR A 81 15.34 16.50 -7.77
CA TYR A 81 16.04 17.22 -8.83
C TYR A 81 16.98 16.34 -9.68
N PHE A 82 17.39 15.16 -9.18
CA PHE A 82 18.33 14.26 -9.86
C PHE A 82 17.66 13.06 -10.55
N GLY A 83 16.35 13.11 -10.84
CA GLY A 83 15.65 12.07 -11.61
C GLY A 83 15.26 10.82 -10.80
N TYR A 84 15.30 10.88 -9.46
CA TYR A 84 14.86 9.80 -8.56
C TYR A 84 13.52 10.11 -7.86
N ALA A 85 12.74 11.06 -8.39
CA ALA A 85 11.37 11.29 -7.97
C ALA A 85 10.46 10.17 -8.48
N ALA A 86 9.45 9.78 -7.70
CA ALA A 86 8.38 8.89 -8.12
C ALA A 86 7.46 9.59 -9.14
N GLU A 87 7.94 9.81 -10.35
CA GLU A 87 7.19 10.49 -11.41
C GLU A 87 6.08 9.60 -11.96
N GLN A 88 6.34 8.30 -12.05
CA GLN A 88 5.41 7.32 -12.61
C GLN A 88 5.01 6.29 -11.56
N ILE A 89 3.77 6.35 -11.08
CA ILE A 89 3.19 5.35 -10.20
C ILE A 89 2.12 4.60 -10.98
N ARG A 90 2.34 3.31 -11.22
CA ARG A 90 1.37 2.41 -11.84
C ARG A 90 0.75 1.52 -10.76
N ILE A 91 -0.56 1.65 -10.55
CA ILE A 91 -1.31 0.79 -9.61
C ILE A 91 -2.30 -0.05 -10.42
N THR A 92 -2.25 -1.37 -10.27
CA THR A 92 -3.16 -2.31 -10.96
C THR A 92 -3.83 -3.28 -10.00
N GLY A 93 -4.97 -3.84 -10.43
CA GLY A 93 -5.72 -4.85 -9.67
C GLY A 93 -6.75 -4.29 -8.68
N LEU A 94 -6.82 -2.96 -8.54
CA LEU A 94 -7.89 -2.29 -7.81
C LEU A 94 -9.24 -2.45 -8.52
N LYS A 95 -10.27 -2.79 -7.76
CA LYS A 95 -11.66 -2.97 -8.21
C LYS A 95 -12.61 -2.04 -7.47
N ARG A 96 -12.47 -1.94 -6.15
CA ARG A 96 -13.36 -1.18 -5.26
C ARG A 96 -12.64 -0.05 -4.55
N MET A 97 -11.34 -0.19 -4.28
CA MET A 97 -10.55 0.80 -3.56
C MET A 97 -9.86 1.79 -4.50
N SER A 98 -9.58 2.98 -3.98
CA SER A 98 -8.90 4.03 -4.75
C SER A 98 -7.38 3.90 -4.65
N GLY A 99 -6.66 4.22 -5.72
CA GLY A 99 -5.20 4.30 -5.71
C GLY A 99 -4.66 5.31 -4.69
N ALA A 100 -5.43 6.37 -4.40
CA ALA A 100 -5.08 7.33 -3.36
C ALA A 100 -5.05 6.69 -1.96
N THR A 101 -5.93 5.74 -1.67
CA THR A 101 -5.94 4.98 -0.40
C THR A 101 -4.66 4.16 -0.26
N VAL A 102 -4.23 3.50 -1.33
CA VAL A 102 -2.98 2.71 -1.39
C VAL A 102 -1.78 3.61 -1.13
N LEU A 103 -1.66 4.72 -1.85
CA LEU A 103 -0.54 5.66 -1.71
C LEU A 103 -0.48 6.28 -0.33
N LYS A 104 -1.65 6.62 0.24
CA LYS A 104 -1.74 7.13 1.61
C LYS A 104 -1.27 6.09 2.63
N ALA A 105 -1.59 4.81 2.45
CA ALA A 105 -1.17 3.74 3.36
C ALA A 105 0.36 3.58 3.39
N ILE A 106 1.02 3.62 2.23
CA ILE A 106 2.48 3.48 2.12
C ILE A 106 3.24 4.82 2.29
N GLY A 107 2.53 5.93 2.50
CA GLY A 107 3.12 7.24 2.77
C GLY A 107 3.78 7.92 1.55
N ILE A 108 3.47 7.48 0.32
CA ILE A 108 4.05 8.05 -0.90
C ILE A 108 3.11 9.10 -1.48
N LYS A 109 3.69 10.23 -1.89
CA LYS A 109 3.01 11.23 -2.73
C LYS A 109 3.54 11.12 -4.16
N PRO A 110 2.70 11.32 -5.20
CA PRO A 110 3.19 11.48 -6.56
C PRO A 110 4.30 12.55 -6.63
N GLY A 111 5.43 12.24 -7.27
CA GLY A 111 6.61 13.11 -7.32
C GLY A 111 7.48 13.12 -6.05
N GLY A 112 7.18 12.29 -5.04
CA GLY A 112 7.99 12.14 -3.84
C GLY A 112 9.33 11.42 -4.10
N SER A 113 10.30 11.57 -3.19
CA SER A 113 11.61 10.91 -3.30
C SER A 113 11.50 9.38 -3.19
N LEU A 114 12.12 8.65 -4.12
CA LEU A 114 12.30 7.19 -4.03
C LEU A 114 13.55 6.78 -3.23
N ILE A 115 14.42 7.73 -2.88
CA ILE A 115 15.62 7.43 -2.08
C ILE A 115 15.18 6.95 -0.70
N GLY A 116 15.63 5.75 -0.33
CA GLY A 116 15.26 5.09 0.92
C GLY A 116 13.88 4.41 0.90
N PHE A 117 13.21 4.34 -0.25
CA PHE A 117 11.95 3.59 -0.37
C PHE A 117 12.21 2.09 -0.32
N ASP A 118 11.66 1.42 0.70
CA ASP A 118 11.71 -0.03 0.83
C ASP A 118 10.41 -0.67 0.29
N PRO A 119 10.45 -1.35 -0.87
CA PRO A 119 9.28 -2.01 -1.44
C PRO A 119 8.77 -3.17 -0.56
N ASN A 120 9.62 -3.82 0.22
CA ASN A 120 9.21 -4.94 1.10
C ASN A 120 8.42 -4.43 2.30
N ASN A 121 8.85 -3.30 2.88
CA ASN A 121 8.10 -2.64 3.94
C ASN A 121 6.75 -2.12 3.41
N ALA A 122 6.74 -1.46 2.24
CA ALA A 122 5.51 -1.01 1.61
C ALA A 122 4.53 -2.17 1.34
N ARG A 123 5.03 -3.31 0.83
CA ARG A 123 4.24 -4.53 0.65
C ARG A 123 3.64 -5.01 1.97
N SER A 124 4.43 -5.05 3.04
CA SER A 124 3.96 -5.48 4.37
C SER A 124 2.85 -4.57 4.91
N ILE A 125 2.99 -3.25 4.73
CA ILE A 125 1.96 -2.28 5.10
C ILE A 125 0.66 -2.53 4.31
N LEU A 126 0.75 -2.78 3.00
CA LEU A 126 -0.42 -3.06 2.17
C LEU A 126 -1.11 -4.37 2.56
N LEU A 127 -0.36 -5.42 2.90
CA LEU A 127 -0.93 -6.70 3.34
C LEU A 127 -1.64 -6.62 4.70
N ASN A 128 -1.32 -5.61 5.51
CA ASN A 128 -2.03 -5.36 6.77
C ASN A 128 -3.39 -4.68 6.58
N LEU A 129 -3.72 -4.24 5.35
CA LEU A 129 -5.04 -3.71 5.03
C LEU A 129 -6.03 -4.86 4.88
N ASP A 130 -7.17 -4.78 5.56
CA ASP A 130 -8.16 -5.85 5.63
C ASP A 130 -8.74 -6.26 4.26
N TRP A 131 -8.86 -5.34 3.32
CA TRP A 131 -9.38 -5.57 1.97
C TRP A 131 -8.33 -6.09 0.98
N VAL A 132 -7.05 -6.18 1.38
CA VAL A 132 -5.96 -6.67 0.53
C VAL A 132 -5.74 -8.16 0.78
N GLN A 133 -5.84 -8.95 -0.28
CA GLN A 133 -5.50 -10.37 -0.27
C GLN A 133 -4.03 -10.56 -0.60
N GLU A 134 -3.57 -9.87 -1.65
CA GLU A 134 -2.22 -9.99 -2.19
C GLU A 134 -1.69 -8.60 -2.55
N ALA A 135 -0.40 -8.38 -2.36
CA ALA A 135 0.27 -7.16 -2.77
C ALA A 135 1.67 -7.46 -3.30
N SER A 136 2.03 -6.79 -4.38
CA SER A 136 3.37 -6.76 -4.97
C SER A 136 3.77 -5.31 -5.18
N VAL A 137 4.96 -4.95 -4.71
CA VAL A 137 5.50 -3.61 -4.85
C VAL A 137 6.89 -3.76 -5.43
N ARG A 138 7.15 -3.08 -6.55
CA ARG A 138 8.48 -3.07 -7.17
C ARG A 138 8.84 -1.67 -7.65
N VAL A 139 10.11 -1.35 -7.50
CA VAL A 139 10.69 -0.13 -8.08
C VAL A 139 11.30 -0.51 -9.42
N VAL A 140 10.88 0.18 -10.47
CA VAL A 140 11.42 0.03 -11.83
C VAL A 140 12.26 1.27 -12.12
N PRO A 141 13.59 1.14 -12.24
CA PRO A 141 14.47 2.27 -12.56
C PRO A 141 14.10 2.93 -13.90
N PRO A 142 14.39 4.24 -14.08
CA PRO A 142 15.02 5.13 -13.11
C PRO A 142 14.07 5.73 -12.06
N ASN A 143 12.77 5.84 -12.34
CA ASN A 143 11.85 6.69 -11.58
C ASN A 143 10.39 6.20 -11.49
N ARG A 144 10.17 4.88 -11.64
CA ARG A 144 8.83 4.26 -11.65
C ARG A 144 8.60 3.35 -10.45
N ILE A 145 7.40 3.40 -9.87
CA ILE A 145 6.89 2.39 -8.94
C ILE A 145 5.75 1.64 -9.60
N GLU A 146 5.79 0.32 -9.52
CA GLU A 146 4.67 -0.52 -9.91
C GLU A 146 4.13 -1.25 -8.67
N ILE A 147 2.82 -1.09 -8.45
CA ILE A 147 2.08 -1.67 -7.34
C ILE A 147 0.97 -2.52 -7.92
N GLU A 148 0.96 -3.81 -7.60
CA GLU A 148 -0.10 -4.74 -7.99
C GLU A 148 -0.81 -5.20 -6.73
N ILE A 149 -2.14 -5.05 -6.70
CA ILE A 149 -2.97 -5.38 -5.54
C ILE A 149 -4.05 -6.35 -5.96
N GLY A 150 -4.12 -7.49 -5.28
CA GLY A 150 -5.28 -8.37 -5.29
C GLY A 150 -6.23 -7.96 -4.17
N GLU A 151 -7.37 -7.35 -4.53
CA GLU A 151 -8.43 -7.08 -3.56
C GLU A 151 -9.13 -8.39 -3.16
N ARG A 152 -9.45 -8.53 -1.87
CA ARG A 152 -10.31 -9.62 -1.39
C ARG A 152 -11.69 -9.49 -2.01
N GLU A 153 -12.23 -10.62 -2.47
CA GLU A 153 -13.59 -10.68 -2.99
C GLU A 153 -14.59 -10.94 -1.86
N PRO A 154 -15.59 -10.07 -1.67
CA PRO A 154 -16.71 -10.32 -0.77
C PRO A 154 -17.43 -11.62 -1.12
N PHE A 155 -17.53 -12.51 -0.14
CA PHE A 155 -18.10 -13.85 -0.33
C PHE A 155 -19.38 -14.06 0.49
N ALA A 156 -19.38 -13.65 1.75
CA ALA A 156 -20.54 -13.75 2.63
C ALA A 156 -20.54 -12.62 3.67
N VAL A 157 -21.66 -12.46 4.38
CA VAL A 157 -21.76 -11.56 5.54
C VAL A 157 -21.82 -12.42 6.80
N TRP A 158 -20.84 -12.32 7.67
CA TRP A 158 -20.81 -13.02 8.94
C TRP A 158 -21.39 -12.18 10.08
N GLN A 159 -22.39 -12.73 10.76
CA GLN A 159 -23.00 -12.15 11.95
C GLN A 159 -22.38 -12.74 13.22
N ARG A 160 -21.79 -11.88 14.05
CA ARG A 160 -21.25 -12.24 15.36
C ARG A 160 -21.52 -11.16 16.39
N GLY A 161 -22.16 -11.54 17.50
CA GLY A 161 -22.37 -10.63 18.64
C GLY A 161 -23.17 -9.37 18.27
N GLY A 162 -24.13 -9.48 17.35
CA GLY A 162 -24.93 -8.34 16.87
C GLY A 162 -24.27 -7.50 15.77
N ASN A 163 -23.00 -7.74 15.45
CA ASN A 163 -22.28 -7.06 14.38
C ASN A 163 -22.27 -7.90 13.10
N TYR A 164 -22.13 -7.23 11.96
CA TYR A 164 -22.05 -7.83 10.62
C TYR A 164 -20.72 -7.50 9.98
N TYR A 165 -19.99 -8.53 9.54
CA TYR A 165 -18.69 -8.42 8.90
C TYR A 165 -18.77 -9.02 7.52
N VAL A 166 -18.32 -8.31 6.49
CA VAL A 166 -18.13 -8.93 5.17
C VAL A 166 -16.90 -9.83 5.28
N ILE A 167 -16.99 -11.06 4.78
CA ILE A 167 -15.90 -12.03 4.77
C ILE A 167 -15.59 -12.47 3.35
N ASP A 168 -14.33 -12.86 3.10
CA ASP A 168 -13.91 -13.51 1.86
C ASP A 168 -14.14 -15.03 1.88
N ARG A 169 -13.66 -15.74 0.85
CA ARG A 169 -13.84 -17.20 0.69
C ARG A 169 -13.02 -17.99 1.71
N GLU A 170 -11.93 -17.42 2.20
CA GLU A 170 -11.05 -17.97 3.22
C GLU A 170 -11.58 -17.72 4.65
N GLY A 171 -12.58 -16.84 4.80
CA GLY A 171 -13.21 -16.49 6.07
C GLY A 171 -12.57 -15.30 6.78
N ALA A 172 -11.67 -14.57 6.12
CA ALA A 172 -11.10 -13.35 6.66
C ALA A 172 -12.11 -12.19 6.59
N ALA A 173 -12.21 -11.44 7.69
CA ALA A 173 -13.13 -10.32 7.79
C ALA A 173 -12.56 -9.04 7.17
N ILE A 174 -13.37 -8.39 6.32
CA ILE A 174 -13.10 -7.11 5.66
C ILE A 174 -13.89 -6.03 6.40
N ALA A 175 -13.32 -5.49 7.47
CA ALA A 175 -13.99 -4.54 8.37
C ALA A 175 -14.28 -3.18 7.71
N SER A 176 -13.49 -2.79 6.71
CA SER A 176 -13.67 -1.57 5.92
C SER A 176 -14.94 -1.59 5.06
N PHE A 177 -15.51 -2.78 4.80
CA PHE A 177 -16.71 -2.93 4.00
C PHE A 177 -17.96 -2.89 4.87
N GLN A 178 -18.93 -2.09 4.45
CA GLN A 178 -20.21 -1.97 5.12
C GLN A 178 -21.15 -3.06 4.59
N ALA A 179 -21.59 -3.98 5.45
CA ALA A 179 -22.40 -5.14 5.07
C ALA A 179 -23.66 -4.78 4.27
N HIS A 180 -24.31 -3.65 4.57
CA HIS A 180 -25.52 -3.21 3.87
C HIS A 180 -25.30 -2.89 2.38
N LYS A 181 -24.06 -2.66 1.94
CA LYS A 181 -23.71 -2.47 0.52
C LYS A 181 -23.68 -3.80 -0.26
N PHE A 182 -23.81 -4.92 0.42
CA PHE A 182 -23.74 -6.27 -0.14
C PHE A 182 -25.02 -7.09 0.15
N PRO A 183 -26.22 -6.62 -0.23
CA PRO A 183 -27.49 -7.27 0.11
C PRO A 183 -27.71 -8.62 -0.60
N HIS A 184 -26.92 -8.93 -1.62
CA HIS A 184 -26.98 -10.18 -2.38
C HIS A 184 -26.13 -11.29 -1.75
N LEU A 185 -25.23 -10.96 -0.82
CA LEU A 185 -24.40 -11.95 -0.16
C LEU A 185 -25.20 -12.70 0.90
N MET A 186 -24.97 -14.01 0.98
CA MET A 186 -25.58 -14.86 1.99
C MET A 186 -25.14 -14.42 3.39
N LEU A 187 -26.10 -14.32 4.31
CA LEU A 187 -25.83 -14.06 5.71
C LEU A 187 -25.45 -15.38 6.41
N VAL A 188 -24.32 -15.42 7.10
CA VAL A 188 -23.89 -16.57 7.89
C VAL A 188 -23.73 -16.21 9.35
N SER A 189 -24.13 -17.10 10.25
CA SER A 189 -24.04 -16.87 11.69
C SER A 189 -23.55 -18.11 12.43
N GLY A 190 -23.13 -17.92 13.67
CA GLY A 190 -22.60 -18.99 14.51
C GLY A 190 -21.08 -19.05 14.53
N GLU A 191 -20.56 -19.73 15.55
CA GLU A 191 -19.12 -19.86 15.77
C GLU A 191 -18.50 -20.78 14.72
N GLY A 192 -17.39 -20.33 14.11
CA GLY A 192 -16.72 -21.05 13.04
C GLY A 192 -17.48 -21.03 11.71
N ALA A 193 -18.54 -20.23 11.56
CA ALA A 193 -19.27 -20.13 10.30
C ALA A 193 -18.38 -19.53 9.19
N GLN A 194 -17.55 -18.54 9.53
CA GLN A 194 -16.66 -17.86 8.60
C GLN A 194 -15.63 -18.79 7.94
N GLU A 195 -15.15 -19.80 8.66
CA GLU A 195 -14.16 -20.75 8.15
C GLU A 195 -14.77 -21.88 7.30
N SER A 196 -16.06 -22.17 7.48
CA SER A 196 -16.71 -23.34 6.86
C SER A 196 -17.80 -22.98 5.85
N VAL A 197 -18.12 -21.71 5.69
CA VAL A 197 -19.11 -21.25 4.70
C VAL A 197 -18.69 -21.61 3.28
N SER A 198 -17.41 -21.55 2.95
CA SER A 198 -16.90 -21.91 1.62
C SER A 198 -17.17 -23.37 1.29
N GLN A 199 -16.99 -24.28 2.25
CA GLN A 199 -17.35 -25.68 2.09
C GLN A 199 -18.86 -25.86 1.84
N LEU A 200 -19.71 -25.17 2.61
CA LEU A 200 -21.17 -25.23 2.42
C LEU A 200 -21.57 -24.72 1.02
N VAL A 201 -21.05 -23.57 0.61
CA VAL A 201 -21.35 -22.98 -0.70
C VAL A 201 -20.89 -23.89 -1.83
N ASN A 202 -19.68 -24.45 -1.75
CA ASN A 202 -19.18 -25.42 -2.74
C ASN A 202 -20.12 -26.63 -2.88
N GLN A 203 -20.69 -27.13 -1.78
CA GLN A 203 -21.67 -28.21 -1.82
C GLN A 203 -22.99 -27.77 -2.46
N LEU A 204 -23.40 -26.51 -2.26
CA LEU A 204 -24.61 -25.94 -2.85
C LEU A 204 -24.47 -25.64 -4.35
N GLU A 205 -23.24 -25.55 -4.90
CA GLU A 205 -23.01 -25.31 -6.34
C GLU A 205 -23.65 -26.41 -7.22
N ALA A 206 -23.80 -27.64 -6.70
CA ALA A 206 -24.50 -28.72 -7.39
C ALA A 206 -26.03 -28.51 -7.53
N TRP A 207 -26.61 -27.58 -6.76
CA TRP A 207 -28.04 -27.25 -6.79
C TRP A 207 -28.27 -25.73 -6.87
N PRO A 208 -28.04 -25.08 -8.03
CA PRO A 208 -28.12 -23.62 -8.18
C PRO A 208 -29.49 -23.03 -7.81
N GLU A 209 -30.58 -23.73 -8.16
CA GLU A 209 -31.94 -23.33 -7.83
C GLU A 209 -32.17 -23.25 -6.32
N LEU A 210 -31.72 -24.28 -5.58
CA LEU A 210 -31.78 -24.31 -4.13
C LEU A 210 -30.91 -23.21 -3.52
N HIS A 211 -29.69 -23.05 -4.02
CA HIS A 211 -28.74 -22.04 -3.55
C HIS A 211 -29.32 -20.62 -3.65
N SER A 212 -29.94 -20.28 -4.77
CA SER A 212 -30.52 -18.93 -5.01
C SER A 212 -31.61 -18.53 -4.01
N ARG A 213 -32.25 -19.53 -3.36
CA ARG A 213 -33.36 -19.33 -2.42
C ARG A 213 -32.91 -19.19 -0.98
N ILE A 214 -31.68 -19.61 -0.66
CA ILE A 214 -31.11 -19.50 0.68
C ILE A 214 -30.83 -18.03 0.97
N LYS A 215 -31.32 -17.54 2.09
CA LYS A 215 -31.10 -16.17 2.57
C LYS A 215 -30.05 -16.10 3.66
N ALA A 216 -30.03 -17.10 4.53
CA ALA A 216 -29.03 -17.19 5.58
C ALA A 216 -28.67 -18.65 5.92
N ALA A 217 -27.53 -18.85 6.57
CA ALA A 217 -27.12 -20.13 7.12
C ALA A 217 -26.51 -19.95 8.51
N ALA A 218 -26.97 -20.72 9.49
CA ALA A 218 -26.40 -20.72 10.85
C ALA A 218 -25.62 -22.00 11.10
N ARG A 219 -24.38 -21.87 11.57
CA ARG A 219 -23.56 -22.99 12.02
C ARG A 219 -23.81 -23.23 13.51
N VAL A 220 -24.33 -24.42 13.82
CA VAL A 220 -24.70 -24.84 15.18
C VAL A 220 -23.64 -25.80 15.73
N GLY A 221 -23.09 -25.45 16.89
CA GLY A 221 -22.10 -26.26 17.61
C GLY A 221 -20.81 -26.54 16.83
N LYS A 222 -20.47 -25.68 15.84
CA LYS A 222 -19.33 -25.81 14.92
C LYS A 222 -19.37 -27.04 14.01
N ARG A 223 -20.53 -27.67 13.78
CA ARG A 223 -20.59 -28.91 12.97
C ARG A 223 -21.79 -29.00 12.04
N ARG A 224 -22.95 -28.52 12.49
CA ARG A 224 -24.20 -28.64 11.73
C ARG A 224 -24.60 -27.29 11.15
N TRP A 225 -25.25 -27.33 10.00
CA TRP A 225 -25.80 -26.15 9.36
C TRP A 225 -27.32 -26.13 9.48
N SER A 226 -27.88 -24.95 9.69
CA SER A 226 -29.32 -24.67 9.53
C SER A 226 -29.45 -23.64 8.43
N LEU A 227 -30.16 -23.97 7.37
CA LEU A 227 -30.40 -23.09 6.22
C LEU A 227 -31.72 -22.36 6.43
N TYR A 228 -31.76 -21.07 6.12
CA TYR A 228 -32.94 -20.23 6.23
C TYR A 228 -33.34 -19.70 4.86
N PHE A 229 -34.63 -19.79 4.59
CA PHE A 229 -35.26 -19.39 3.33
C PHE A 229 -36.18 -18.20 3.56
N ALA A 230 -36.68 -17.62 2.47
CA ALA A 230 -37.69 -16.58 2.54
C ALA A 230 -38.93 -17.06 3.32
N GLY A 231 -39.54 -16.17 4.11
CA GLY A 231 -40.75 -16.47 4.89
C GLY A 231 -40.49 -17.20 6.21
N GLY A 232 -39.25 -17.19 6.72
CA GLY A 232 -38.92 -17.75 8.05
C GLY A 232 -38.74 -19.27 8.09
N ARG A 233 -38.79 -19.92 6.92
CA ARG A 233 -38.64 -21.38 6.80
C ARG A 233 -37.20 -21.81 6.98
N GLN A 234 -37.00 -22.99 7.55
CA GLN A 234 -35.65 -23.51 7.78
C GLN A 234 -35.49 -24.98 7.41
N ALA A 235 -34.28 -25.34 6.98
CA ALA A 235 -33.87 -26.73 6.80
C ALA A 235 -32.69 -27.05 7.71
N LEU A 236 -32.81 -28.10 8.53
CA LEU A 236 -31.75 -28.54 9.44
C LEU A 236 -30.92 -29.63 8.77
N LEU A 237 -29.63 -29.37 8.58
CA LEU A 237 -28.73 -30.31 7.93
C LEU A 237 -28.07 -31.26 8.94
N PRO A 238 -27.75 -32.50 8.52
CA PRO A 238 -26.95 -33.42 9.31
C PRO A 238 -25.50 -32.94 9.41
N GLU A 239 -24.72 -33.54 10.32
CA GLU A 239 -23.28 -33.29 10.44
C GLU A 239 -22.47 -33.99 9.33
N ARG A 240 -22.97 -35.13 8.86
CA ARG A 240 -22.35 -35.96 7.81
C ARG A 240 -23.28 -36.09 6.62
N GLU A 241 -22.72 -36.37 5.44
CA GLU A 241 -23.49 -36.60 4.21
C GLU A 241 -24.39 -35.41 3.82
N VAL A 242 -23.91 -34.18 4.05
CA VAL A 242 -24.63 -32.93 3.76
C VAL A 242 -25.12 -32.89 2.31
N GLU A 243 -24.31 -33.32 1.34
CA GLU A 243 -24.68 -33.38 -0.08
C GLU A 243 -25.91 -34.27 -0.34
N LYS A 244 -26.02 -35.43 0.33
CA LYS A 244 -27.20 -36.29 0.20
C LYS A 244 -28.44 -35.64 0.82
N ALA A 245 -28.27 -34.93 1.93
CA ALA A 245 -29.36 -34.18 2.54
C ALA A 245 -29.83 -33.03 1.64
N LEU A 246 -28.90 -32.31 0.99
CA LEU A 246 -29.22 -31.27 0.01
C LEU A 246 -29.94 -31.85 -1.22
N ALA A 247 -29.50 -33.00 -1.73
CA ALA A 247 -30.17 -33.70 -2.82
C ALA A 247 -31.62 -34.07 -2.45
N ASN A 248 -31.83 -34.62 -1.25
CA ASN A 248 -33.16 -34.96 -0.76
C ASN A 248 -34.03 -33.70 -0.57
N LEU A 249 -33.47 -32.62 -0.04
CA LEU A 249 -34.19 -31.35 0.10
C LEU A 249 -34.65 -30.80 -1.26
N ALA A 250 -33.78 -30.86 -2.27
CA ALA A 250 -34.10 -30.42 -3.62
C ALA A 250 -35.21 -31.29 -4.26
N ASP A 251 -35.18 -32.62 -4.09
CA ASP A 251 -36.24 -33.52 -4.57
C ASP A 251 -37.59 -33.24 -3.89
N LEU A 252 -37.57 -33.10 -2.56
CA LEU A 252 -38.77 -32.79 -1.79
C LEU A 252 -39.39 -31.45 -2.19
N ASP A 253 -38.56 -30.44 -2.42
CA ASP A 253 -39.03 -29.14 -2.87
C ASP A 253 -39.57 -29.17 -4.31
N ALA A 254 -38.89 -29.87 -5.22
CA ALA A 254 -39.37 -30.01 -6.59
C ALA A 254 -40.72 -30.75 -6.68
N ARG A 255 -40.94 -31.74 -5.82
CA ARG A 255 -42.14 -32.59 -5.84
C ARG A 255 -43.31 -32.02 -5.04
N PHE A 256 -43.03 -31.41 -3.88
CA PHE A 256 -44.06 -31.01 -2.91
C PHE A 256 -44.05 -29.52 -2.58
N GLY A 257 -43.09 -28.74 -3.10
CA GLY A 257 -42.98 -27.31 -2.84
C GLY A 257 -42.71 -26.99 -1.38
N VAL A 258 -41.94 -27.82 -0.67
CA VAL A 258 -41.75 -27.69 0.79
C VAL A 258 -41.13 -26.37 1.21
N LEU A 259 -40.35 -25.70 0.34
CA LEU A 259 -39.78 -24.38 0.61
C LEU A 259 -40.70 -23.24 0.17
N ALA A 260 -41.81 -23.52 -0.52
CA ALA A 260 -42.76 -22.53 -1.05
C ALA A 260 -44.04 -22.42 -0.20
N SER A 261 -44.55 -23.51 0.40
CA SER A 261 -45.82 -23.48 1.14
C SER A 261 -45.93 -24.49 2.28
N GLY A 262 -46.61 -24.09 3.36
CA GLY A 262 -47.20 -24.99 4.36
C GLY A 262 -46.25 -25.68 5.34
N ILE A 263 -44.93 -25.61 5.13
CA ILE A 263 -43.92 -26.25 5.98
C ILE A 263 -43.02 -25.16 6.57
N GLU A 264 -42.91 -25.13 7.91
CA GLU A 264 -42.05 -24.21 8.66
C GLU A 264 -40.61 -24.72 8.70
N GLN A 265 -40.44 -26.03 8.92
CA GLN A 265 -39.14 -26.64 9.11
C GLN A 265 -39.05 -28.01 8.44
N VAL A 266 -37.94 -28.26 7.76
CA VAL A 266 -37.55 -29.58 7.24
C VAL A 266 -36.31 -30.05 7.99
N ASP A 267 -36.44 -31.08 8.80
CA ASP A 267 -35.32 -31.68 9.54
C ASP A 267 -34.75 -32.88 8.78
N LEU A 268 -33.51 -32.75 8.32
CA LEU A 268 -32.78 -33.76 7.54
C LEU A 268 -31.66 -34.40 8.36
N ARG A 269 -31.65 -34.24 9.69
CA ARG A 269 -30.59 -34.77 10.55
C ARG A 269 -30.59 -36.30 10.63
N LEU A 270 -31.71 -36.94 10.33
CA LEU A 270 -31.85 -38.39 10.29
C LEU A 270 -31.51 -38.92 8.90
N ALA A 271 -30.56 -39.86 8.83
CA ALA A 271 -30.16 -40.45 7.57
C ALA A 271 -31.35 -41.14 6.89
N GLY A 272 -31.66 -40.74 5.65
CA GLY A 272 -32.73 -41.33 4.86
C GLY A 272 -34.15 -40.95 5.29
N SER A 273 -34.34 -39.98 6.18
CA SER A 273 -35.68 -39.53 6.60
C SER A 273 -35.73 -38.01 6.77
N ALA A 274 -36.76 -37.39 6.22
CA ALA A 274 -37.05 -35.98 6.42
C ALA A 274 -38.26 -35.85 7.35
N VAL A 275 -38.10 -35.11 8.46
CA VAL A 275 -39.22 -34.77 9.34
C VAL A 275 -39.66 -33.36 9.00
N MET A 276 -40.92 -33.19 8.59
CA MET A 276 -41.46 -31.88 8.25
C MET A 276 -42.36 -31.39 9.38
N VAL A 277 -42.15 -30.13 9.79
CA VAL A 277 -43.02 -29.44 10.73
C VAL A 277 -43.91 -28.49 9.91
N PRO A 278 -45.24 -28.70 9.91
CA PRO A 278 -46.17 -27.80 9.24
C PRO A 278 -46.11 -26.40 9.83
N PHE A 279 -46.33 -25.40 9.00
CA PHE A 279 -46.48 -24.02 9.44
C PHE A 279 -47.75 -23.85 10.26
N ASP A 280 -47.61 -23.57 11.55
CA ASP A 280 -48.73 -23.28 12.44
C ASP A 280 -49.02 -21.77 12.43
N GLY A 281 -50.01 -21.36 11.63
CA GLY A 281 -50.46 -19.97 11.53
C GLY A 281 -50.98 -19.38 12.85
N ALA A 282 -51.29 -20.20 13.87
CA ALA A 282 -51.82 -19.73 15.14
C ALA A 282 -50.77 -19.01 16.02
N LYS A 283 -49.48 -19.35 15.87
CA LYS A 283 -48.40 -18.72 16.67
C LYS A 283 -48.12 -17.26 16.27
N VAL A 284 -48.24 -16.94 14.98
CA VAL A 284 -47.95 -15.59 14.47
C VAL A 284 -48.97 -14.55 14.96
N ASP A 285 -50.24 -14.91 15.04
CA ASP A 285 -51.29 -14.03 15.56
C ASP A 285 -51.20 -13.83 17.08
N ALA A 286 -50.71 -14.83 17.82
CA ALA A 286 -50.46 -14.72 19.26
C ALA A 286 -49.33 -13.72 19.55
N ASP A 287 -48.19 -13.83 18.85
CA ASP A 287 -47.05 -12.93 19.01
C ASP A 287 -47.40 -11.50 18.56
N ARG A 288 -48.19 -11.35 17.48
CA ARG A 288 -48.68 -10.05 17.02
C ARG A 288 -49.61 -9.39 18.03
N LYS A 289 -50.50 -10.16 18.67
CA LYS A 289 -51.39 -9.66 19.73
C LYS A 289 -50.62 -9.28 21.00
N VAL A 290 -49.57 -10.03 21.36
CA VAL A 290 -48.70 -9.72 22.50
C VAL A 290 -47.87 -8.45 22.24
N ALA A 291 -47.32 -8.29 21.03
CA ALA A 291 -46.56 -7.09 20.65
C ALA A 291 -47.43 -5.82 20.59
N LEU A 292 -48.71 -5.94 20.23
CA LEU A 292 -49.67 -4.83 20.23
C LEU A 292 -50.23 -4.51 21.63
N ARG A 293 -50.19 -5.47 22.57
CA ARG A 293 -50.64 -5.28 23.95
C ARG A 293 -49.58 -4.62 24.86
N ASN A 294 -48.32 -4.65 24.44
CA ASN A 294 -47.19 -4.05 25.16
C ASN A 294 -46.75 -2.68 24.58
N ARG A 295 -47.61 -2.03 23.78
CA ARG A 295 -47.52 -0.62 23.40
C ARG A 295 -48.62 0.16 24.11
#